data_AF-A0A7K4CF52-F1
#
_entry.id   AF-A0A7K4CF52-F1
#
_cell.length_a   1.000
_cell.length_b   1.000
_cell.length_c   1.000
_cell.angle_alpha   90.00
_cell.angle_beta   90.00
_cell.angle_gamma   90.00
#
_symmetry.space_group_name_H-M   'P 1'
#
loop_
_entity.id
_entity.type
_entity.pdbx_description
1 polymer ?
#
loop_
_entity_poly.entity_id
_entity_poly.type
_entity_poly.pdbx_seq_one_letter_code
_entity_poly.pdbx_strand_id
1 'polypeptide(L)'
;MGLTHTMGRNHNIDIAINLTRDLNDFTKCAIMAMRGHWNVTGSGQVLGWQYGFPYAVDLSRRDQARHQTGETTSVDLLNRSEVEACFYIATDPGAHFPVDAMISSSRKPTVTIDPHINCTTEISDLHIPVAMVGVETGGCAYRMDNVPIETRKVVEPPEGMLTDEELLTKINKRVDELMAKGGQ
;
A
#
# COMPACT_ATOMS: atom_id res chain seq x y z
N MET A 1 -5.13 16.70 -10.33
CA MET A 1 -6.23 15.70 -10.37
C MET A 1 -6.34 15.19 -11.81
N GLY A 2 -6.22 13.88 -12.02
CA GLY A 2 -6.34 13.23 -13.34
C GLY A 2 -7.60 12.36 -13.45
N LEU A 3 -7.68 11.51 -14.49
CA LEU A 3 -8.85 10.65 -14.76
C LEU A 3 -9.30 9.80 -13.55
N THR A 4 -8.34 9.35 -12.74
CA THR A 4 -8.55 8.50 -11.55
C THR A 4 -9.05 9.26 -10.31
N HIS A 5 -9.06 10.59 -10.32
CA HIS A 5 -9.53 11.41 -9.20
C HIS A 5 -10.71 12.33 -9.57
N THR A 6 -11.25 12.19 -10.78
CA THR A 6 -12.49 12.87 -11.21
C THR A 6 -13.69 11.96 -10.94
N MET A 7 -14.89 12.55 -10.79
CA MET A 7 -16.15 11.79 -10.73
C MET A 7 -16.22 10.78 -11.89
N GLY A 8 -16.75 9.58 -11.60
CA GLY A 8 -16.78 8.49 -12.58
C GLY A 8 -15.45 7.76 -12.76
N ARG A 9 -14.49 7.89 -11.83
CA ARG A 9 -13.12 7.29 -11.81
C ARG A 9 -12.94 6.07 -12.70
N ASN A 10 -13.64 4.96 -12.43
CA ASN A 10 -13.50 3.70 -13.18
C ASN A 10 -14.04 3.82 -14.61
N HIS A 11 -15.22 4.43 -14.78
CA HIS A 11 -15.82 4.66 -16.10
C HIS A 11 -14.97 5.58 -17.00
N ASN A 12 -14.29 6.56 -16.41
CA ASN A 12 -13.35 7.41 -17.15
C ASN A 12 -12.20 6.56 -17.75
N ILE A 13 -11.71 5.57 -17.00
CA ILE A 13 -10.68 4.65 -17.46
C ILE A 13 -11.24 3.66 -18.49
N ASP A 14 -12.43 3.12 -18.26
CA ASP A 14 -13.11 2.21 -19.20
C ASP A 14 -13.27 2.87 -20.58
N ILE A 15 -13.74 4.11 -20.62
CA ILE A 15 -13.91 4.88 -21.86
C ILE A 15 -12.56 5.17 -22.52
N ALA A 16 -11.52 5.51 -21.75
CA ALA A 16 -10.18 5.74 -22.30
C ALA A 16 -9.56 4.46 -22.92
N ILE A 17 -9.81 3.31 -22.30
CA ILE A 17 -9.39 2.00 -22.83
C ILE A 17 -10.16 1.68 -24.12
N ASN A 18 -11.48 1.91 -24.14
CA ASN A 18 -12.30 1.69 -25.34
C ASN A 18 -11.88 2.61 -26.49
N LEU A 19 -11.63 3.89 -26.22
CA LEU A 19 -11.10 4.81 -27.22
C LEU A 19 -9.75 4.31 -27.78
N THR A 20 -8.86 3.84 -26.92
CA THR A 20 -7.57 3.29 -27.36
C THR A 20 -7.76 2.06 -28.24
N ARG A 21 -8.75 1.20 -27.93
CA ARG A 21 -9.13 0.05 -28.76
C ARG A 21 -9.62 0.52 -30.13
N ASP A 22 -10.57 1.43 -30.20
CA ASP A 22 -11.16 1.91 -31.46
C ASP A 22 -10.11 2.61 -32.35
N LEU A 23 -9.16 3.34 -31.74
CA LEU A 23 -8.06 3.95 -32.49
C LEU A 23 -7.15 2.92 -33.18
N ASN A 24 -7.03 1.71 -32.63
CA ASN A 24 -6.21 0.64 -33.22
C ASN A 24 -6.77 0.07 -34.53
N ASP A 25 -8.03 0.38 -34.89
CA ASP A 25 -8.58 0.07 -36.20
C ASP A 25 -7.97 0.95 -37.32
N PHE A 26 -7.42 2.12 -36.95
CA PHE A 26 -6.87 3.10 -37.89
C PHE A 26 -5.35 3.27 -37.77
N THR A 27 -4.79 3.21 -36.57
CA THR A 27 -3.35 3.40 -36.33
C THR A 27 -2.91 2.77 -35.01
N LYS A 28 -1.63 2.48 -34.86
CA LYS A 28 -1.11 1.89 -33.62
C LYS A 28 -1.22 2.89 -32.46
N CYS A 29 -2.11 2.62 -31.52
CA CYS A 29 -2.26 3.39 -30.28
C CYS A 29 -2.08 2.51 -29.05
N ALA A 30 -1.57 3.11 -27.97
CA ALA A 30 -1.42 2.47 -26.67
C ALA A 30 -1.74 3.47 -25.56
N ILE A 31 -2.20 2.97 -24.42
CA ILE A 31 -2.46 3.73 -23.21
C ILE A 31 -1.60 3.20 -22.08
N MET A 32 -1.07 4.09 -21.25
CA MET A 32 -0.27 3.75 -20.09
C MET A 32 -0.82 4.47 -18.86
N ALA A 33 -1.00 3.73 -17.78
CA ALA A 33 -1.37 4.32 -16.50
C ALA A 33 -0.13 4.98 -15.88
N MET A 34 -0.16 6.30 -15.70
CA MET A 34 0.86 7.05 -14.99
C MET A 34 0.74 6.79 -13.48
N ARG A 35 1.32 5.66 -13.04
CA ARG A 35 1.36 5.25 -11.63
C ARG A 35 2.19 6.25 -10.81
N GLY A 36 1.76 6.48 -9.56
CA GLY A 36 2.32 7.51 -8.68
C GLY A 36 3.67 7.12 -8.05
N HIS A 37 3.63 6.43 -6.92
CA HIS A 37 4.84 6.03 -6.20
C HIS A 37 5.71 5.04 -6.98
N TRP A 38 7.01 5.08 -6.72
CA TRP A 38 8.04 4.29 -7.40
C TRP A 38 7.77 2.78 -7.43
N ASN A 39 7.08 2.23 -6.42
CA ASN A 39 6.75 0.80 -6.33
C ASN A 39 5.27 0.48 -6.11
N VAL A 40 4.35 1.39 -6.44
CA VAL A 40 2.91 1.09 -6.33
C VAL A 40 2.49 -0.06 -7.24
N THR A 41 3.19 -0.24 -8.36
CA THR A 41 3.01 -1.41 -9.23
C THR A 41 3.46 -2.69 -8.53
N GLY A 42 4.57 -2.66 -7.81
CA GLY A 42 5.15 -3.84 -7.19
C GLY A 42 4.30 -4.39 -6.05
N SER A 43 3.74 -3.52 -5.20
CA SER A 43 2.80 -3.97 -4.16
C SER A 43 1.59 -4.69 -4.76
N GLY A 44 1.05 -4.17 -5.87
CA GLY A 44 -0.05 -4.82 -6.59
C GLY A 44 0.34 -6.12 -7.29
N GLN A 45 1.55 -6.22 -7.85
CA GLN A 45 2.08 -7.45 -8.45
C GLN A 45 2.25 -8.55 -7.38
N VAL A 46 2.85 -8.20 -6.23
CA VAL A 46 3.08 -9.12 -5.11
C VAL A 46 1.76 -9.66 -4.57
N LEU A 47 0.79 -8.79 -4.27
CA LEU A 47 -0.54 -9.22 -3.84
C LEU A 47 -1.26 -10.04 -4.92
N GLY A 48 -1.08 -9.67 -6.19
CA GLY A 48 -1.64 -10.37 -7.35
C GLY A 48 -1.20 -11.82 -7.43
N TRP A 49 0.10 -12.13 -7.30
CA TRP A 49 0.57 -13.52 -7.36
C TRP A 49 0.37 -14.28 -6.03
N GLN A 50 0.33 -13.61 -4.88
CA GLN A 50 0.12 -14.28 -3.59
C GLN A 50 -1.35 -14.62 -3.32
N TYR A 51 -2.26 -13.71 -3.66
CA TYR A 51 -3.68 -13.79 -3.28
C TYR A 51 -4.66 -13.69 -4.45
N GLY A 52 -4.17 -13.42 -5.67
CA GLY A 52 -5.01 -13.27 -6.86
C GLY A 52 -5.59 -11.87 -7.07
N PHE A 53 -5.31 -10.91 -6.18
CA PHE A 53 -5.93 -9.57 -6.20
C PHE A 53 -4.89 -8.46 -5.98
N PRO A 54 -5.00 -7.30 -6.67
CA PRO A 54 -3.95 -6.29 -6.66
C PRO A 54 -3.97 -5.31 -5.46
N TYR A 55 -5.08 -5.21 -4.72
CA TYR A 55 -5.21 -4.36 -3.52
C TYR A 55 -6.50 -4.70 -2.77
N ALA A 56 -6.79 -4.03 -1.64
CA ALA A 56 -8.03 -4.22 -0.86
C ALA A 56 -8.31 -5.71 -0.53
N VAL A 57 -7.25 -6.44 -0.19
CA VAL A 57 -7.30 -7.87 0.11
C VAL A 57 -7.69 -8.06 1.57
N ASP A 58 -8.79 -8.75 1.81
CA ASP A 58 -9.24 -9.17 3.13
C ASP A 58 -8.84 -10.63 3.40
N LEU A 59 -8.11 -10.84 4.49
CA LEU A 59 -7.61 -12.14 4.97
C LEU A 59 -8.27 -12.58 6.29
N SER A 60 -9.33 -11.89 6.72
CA SER A 60 -10.04 -12.12 8.00
C SER A 60 -10.47 -13.58 8.21
N ARG A 61 -10.86 -14.27 7.14
CA ARG A 61 -11.33 -15.68 7.20
C ARG A 61 -10.21 -16.72 7.29
N ARG A 62 -8.95 -16.32 7.09
CA ARG A 62 -7.73 -17.16 7.12
C ARG A 62 -7.64 -18.27 6.05
N ASP A 63 -8.76 -18.81 5.59
CA ASP A 63 -8.84 -19.90 4.61
C ASP A 63 -8.86 -19.42 3.15
N GLN A 64 -9.36 -18.20 2.92
CA GLN A 64 -9.51 -17.62 1.60
C GLN A 64 -9.28 -16.10 1.63
N ALA A 65 -8.64 -15.59 0.57
CA ALA A 65 -8.53 -14.16 0.33
C ALA A 65 -9.81 -13.64 -0.34
N ARG A 66 -10.25 -12.44 0.07
CA ARG A 66 -11.40 -11.73 -0.50
C ARG A 66 -10.98 -10.36 -1.03
N HIS A 67 -11.69 -9.87 -2.03
CA HIS A 67 -11.43 -8.57 -2.63
C HIS A 67 -12.75 -7.92 -3.05
N GLN A 68 -13.12 -6.82 -2.39
CA GLN A 68 -14.32 -6.06 -2.69
C GLN A 68 -14.02 -4.56 -2.57
N THR A 69 -13.70 -3.95 -3.71
CA THR A 69 -13.48 -2.50 -3.81
C THR A 69 -14.76 -1.75 -3.42
N GLY A 70 -14.67 -0.77 -2.51
CA GLY A 70 -15.81 -0.09 -1.88
C GLY A 70 -16.20 -0.68 -0.51
N GLU A 71 -15.80 -1.92 -0.22
CA GLU A 71 -16.03 -2.57 1.06
C GLU A 71 -14.73 -2.69 1.84
N THR A 72 -13.72 -3.37 1.27
CA THR A 72 -12.47 -3.72 1.97
C THR A 72 -11.33 -2.73 1.76
N THR A 73 -11.62 -1.50 1.31
CA THR A 73 -10.58 -0.46 1.14
C THR A 73 -10.36 0.32 2.43
N SER A 74 -9.14 0.82 2.64
CA SER A 74 -8.75 1.48 3.89
C SER A 74 -9.66 2.67 4.26
N VAL A 75 -10.02 3.51 3.28
CA VAL A 75 -10.89 4.67 3.52
C VAL A 75 -12.31 4.23 3.85
N ASP A 76 -12.83 3.22 3.16
CA ASP A 76 -14.19 2.71 3.40
C ASP A 76 -14.32 2.09 4.80
N LEU A 77 -13.35 1.26 5.20
CA LEU A 77 -13.27 0.65 6.52
C LEU A 77 -13.14 1.69 7.65
N LEU A 78 -12.33 2.73 7.43
CA LEU A 78 -12.16 3.83 8.39
C LEU A 78 -13.43 4.65 8.54
N ASN A 79 -14.08 5.02 7.43
CA ASN A 79 -15.31 5.80 7.46
C ASN A 79 -16.46 5.05 8.16
N ARG A 80 -16.52 3.72 8.01
CA ARG A 80 -17.50 2.87 8.72
C ARG A 80 -17.06 2.47 10.13
N SER A 81 -15.83 2.80 10.53
CA SER A 81 -15.24 2.42 11.82
C SER A 81 -15.26 0.90 12.07
N GLU A 82 -15.00 0.11 11.03
CA GLU A 82 -15.02 -1.36 11.07
C GLU A 82 -13.67 -1.99 11.49
N VAL A 83 -12.64 -1.17 11.67
CA VAL A 83 -11.30 -1.62 12.09
C VAL A 83 -10.99 -1.16 13.50
N GLU A 84 -10.27 -1.97 14.27
CA GLU A 84 -9.88 -1.66 15.65
C GLU A 84 -8.46 -1.10 15.74
N ALA A 85 -7.63 -1.27 14.72
CA ALA A 85 -6.25 -0.80 14.68
C ALA A 85 -5.82 -0.45 13.25
N CYS A 86 -4.83 0.44 13.14
CA CYS A 86 -4.28 0.90 11.86
C CYS A 86 -2.76 0.63 11.81
N PHE A 87 -2.31 0.07 10.69
CA PHE A 87 -0.90 -0.24 10.45
C PHE A 87 -0.48 0.36 9.11
N TYR A 88 0.27 1.46 9.16
CA TYR A 88 0.72 2.21 7.98
C TYR A 88 2.19 1.92 7.70
N ILE A 89 2.50 1.58 6.45
CA ILE A 89 3.87 1.25 6.01
C ILE A 89 4.20 2.09 4.79
N ALA A 90 5.28 2.86 4.85
CA ALA A 90 5.81 3.69 3.76
C ALA A 90 4.74 4.55 3.06
N THR A 91 3.85 5.16 3.85
CA THR A 91 2.70 5.93 3.36
C THR A 91 2.29 6.99 4.37
N ASP A 92 1.78 8.13 3.88
CA ASP A 92 1.34 9.27 4.70
C ASP A 92 -0.16 9.55 4.51
N PRO A 93 -1.08 8.69 5.00
CA PRO A 93 -2.52 8.93 4.93
C PRO A 93 -2.95 10.23 5.62
N GLY A 94 -2.26 10.69 6.66
CA GLY A 94 -2.52 11.96 7.33
C GLY A 94 -2.54 13.16 6.40
N ALA A 95 -1.70 13.18 5.37
CA ALA A 95 -1.70 14.25 4.36
C ALA A 95 -2.64 13.98 3.17
N HIS A 96 -3.00 12.72 2.90
CA HIS A 96 -3.58 12.32 1.61
C HIS A 96 -4.99 11.70 1.69
N PHE A 97 -5.46 11.28 2.86
CA PHE A 97 -6.80 10.72 3.06
C PHE A 97 -7.84 11.81 3.35
N PRO A 98 -9.14 11.52 3.11
CA PRO A 98 -10.22 12.39 3.56
C PRO A 98 -10.15 12.60 5.08
N VAL A 99 -10.50 13.80 5.52
CA VAL A 99 -10.44 14.21 6.94
C VAL A 99 -11.23 13.25 7.84
N ASP A 100 -12.42 12.83 7.43
CA ASP A 100 -13.26 11.92 8.22
C ASP A 100 -12.59 10.56 8.50
N ALA A 101 -11.89 10.02 7.49
CA ALA A 101 -11.14 8.77 7.65
C ALA A 101 -9.98 8.95 8.64
N MET A 102 -9.31 10.11 8.62
CA MET A 102 -8.22 10.41 9.55
C MET A 102 -8.71 10.66 10.98
N ILE A 103 -9.87 11.31 11.17
CA ILE A 103 -10.52 11.44 12.49
C ILE A 103 -10.85 10.05 13.05
N SER A 104 -11.28 9.12 12.21
CA SER A 104 -11.55 7.73 12.61
C SER A 104 -10.28 7.00 13.00
N SER A 105 -9.20 7.15 12.23
CA SER A 105 -7.88 6.56 12.52
C SER A 105 -7.28 7.11 13.81
N SER A 106 -7.33 8.42 14.05
CA SER A 106 -6.70 9.06 15.23
C SER A 106 -7.33 8.65 16.57
N ARG A 107 -8.44 7.92 16.56
CA ARG A 107 -9.13 7.40 17.75
C ARG A 107 -8.81 5.93 18.02
N LYS A 108 -7.98 5.30 17.17
CA LYS A 108 -7.65 3.87 17.20
C LYS A 108 -6.14 3.69 17.35
N PRO A 109 -5.70 2.58 17.97
CA PRO A 109 -4.31 2.16 17.96
C PRO A 109 -3.71 2.24 16.56
N THR A 110 -2.75 3.14 16.35
CA THR A 110 -2.15 3.43 15.05
C THR A 110 -0.63 3.32 15.13
N VAL A 111 -0.06 2.50 14.26
CA VAL A 111 1.40 2.33 14.12
C VAL A 111 1.82 2.74 12.72
N THR A 112 2.87 3.54 12.63
CA THR A 112 3.45 3.99 11.36
C THR A 112 4.90 3.52 11.24
N ILE A 113 5.20 2.84 10.15
CA ILE A 113 6.56 2.45 9.74
C ILE A 113 6.94 3.34 8.56
N ASP A 114 7.83 4.29 8.81
CA ASP A 114 8.31 5.24 7.81
C ASP A 114 9.68 5.78 8.22
N PRO A 115 10.63 6.02 7.31
CA PRO A 115 11.91 6.61 7.65
C PRO A 115 11.80 8.07 8.15
N HIS A 116 10.72 8.79 7.83
CA HIS A 116 10.56 10.20 8.13
C HIS A 116 9.36 10.49 9.04
N ILE A 117 9.47 11.61 9.76
CA ILE A 117 8.34 12.21 10.46
C ILE A 117 7.45 12.89 9.41
N ASN A 118 6.17 12.52 9.40
CA ASN A 118 5.15 12.99 8.46
C ASN A 118 3.81 13.24 9.19
N CYS A 119 2.76 13.66 8.47
CA CYS A 119 1.48 13.99 9.08
C CYS A 119 0.83 12.77 9.77
N THR A 120 1.09 11.57 9.28
CA THR A 120 0.62 10.32 9.87
C THR A 120 1.35 9.97 11.15
N THR A 121 2.66 10.24 11.24
CA THR A 121 3.42 9.99 12.47
C THR A 121 2.92 10.81 13.65
N GLU A 122 2.43 12.04 13.43
CA GLU A 122 1.91 12.91 14.48
C GLU A 122 0.61 12.40 15.13
N ILE A 123 -0.16 11.60 14.40
CA ILE A 123 -1.40 10.98 14.91
C ILE A 123 -1.22 9.52 15.32
N SER A 124 -0.03 8.97 15.15
CA SER A 124 0.27 7.56 15.45
C SER A 124 0.69 7.39 16.91
N ASP A 125 0.29 6.29 17.54
CA ASP A 125 0.75 5.94 18.89
C ASP A 125 2.21 5.46 18.89
N LEU A 126 2.65 4.89 17.77
CA LEU A 126 4.02 4.40 17.59
C LEU A 126 4.54 4.69 16.19
N HIS A 127 5.69 5.36 16.11
CA HIS A 127 6.46 5.52 14.89
C HIS A 127 7.72 4.65 14.97
N ILE A 128 7.95 3.82 13.95
CA ILE A 128 9.12 2.96 13.83
C ILE A 128 9.91 3.36 12.58
N PRO A 129 11.10 3.98 12.73
CA PRO A 129 11.95 4.28 11.60
C PRO A 129 12.60 3.00 11.05
N VAL A 130 12.76 2.95 9.72
CA VAL A 130 13.32 1.84 8.96
C VAL A 130 14.25 2.36 7.87
N ALA A 131 15.13 1.50 7.38
CA ALA A 131 16.09 1.83 6.33
C ALA A 131 15.39 2.11 4.98
N MET A 132 15.85 3.13 4.25
CA MET A 132 15.27 3.54 2.98
C MET A 132 15.65 2.60 1.82
N VAL A 133 14.65 2.03 1.15
CA VAL A 133 14.84 1.21 -0.05
C VAL A 133 15.34 2.06 -1.22
N GLY A 134 16.42 1.62 -1.87
CA GLY A 134 17.09 2.32 -2.96
C GLY A 134 18.10 3.39 -2.52
N VAL A 135 18.32 3.55 -1.22
CA VAL A 135 19.34 4.44 -0.66
C VAL A 135 20.21 3.69 0.35
N GLU A 136 19.60 3.13 1.39
CA GLU A 136 20.28 2.44 2.49
C GLU A 136 20.18 0.92 2.40
N THR A 137 19.15 0.43 1.72
CA THR A 137 18.97 -0.99 1.39
C THR A 137 18.63 -1.19 -0.08
N GLY A 138 18.95 -2.36 -0.62
CA GLY A 138 18.54 -2.77 -1.96
C GLY A 138 17.10 -3.33 -1.97
N GLY A 139 16.66 -3.79 -3.13
CA GLY A 139 15.33 -4.39 -3.28
C GLY A 139 14.88 -4.49 -4.72
N CYS A 140 13.59 -4.74 -4.93
CA CYS A 140 12.98 -4.80 -6.25
C CYS A 140 11.81 -3.81 -6.35
N ALA A 141 11.88 -2.95 -7.36
CA ALA A 141 10.83 -2.01 -7.74
C ALA A 141 10.16 -2.48 -9.03
N TYR A 142 8.88 -2.18 -9.21
CA TYR A 142 8.23 -2.26 -10.52
C TYR A 142 7.94 -0.87 -11.04
N ARG A 143 8.46 -0.56 -12.23
CA ARG A 143 8.11 0.65 -12.96
C ARG A 143 6.64 0.62 -13.39
N MET A 144 6.11 1.76 -13.82
CA MET A 144 4.70 1.90 -14.25
C MET A 144 4.29 0.96 -15.40
N ASP A 145 5.23 0.45 -16.18
CA ASP A 145 5.04 -0.52 -17.27
C ASP A 145 5.25 -1.99 -16.84
N ASN A 146 5.29 -2.25 -15.53
CA ASN A 146 5.53 -3.57 -14.92
C ASN A 146 6.93 -4.15 -15.15
N VAL A 147 7.90 -3.35 -15.59
CA VAL A 147 9.29 -3.81 -15.65
C VAL A 147 9.89 -3.84 -14.24
N PRO A 148 10.37 -5.02 -13.75
CA PRO A 148 11.08 -5.10 -12.49
C PRO A 148 12.47 -4.49 -12.62
N ILE A 149 12.85 -3.67 -11.66
CA ILE A 149 14.13 -2.97 -11.59
C ILE A 149 14.69 -3.20 -10.19
N GLU A 150 15.91 -3.73 -10.14
CA GLU A 150 16.65 -3.89 -8.90
C GLU A 150 17.10 -2.51 -8.38
N THR A 151 16.68 -2.18 -7.16
CA THR A 151 17.16 -0.99 -6.45
C THR A 151 18.46 -1.31 -5.73
N ARG A 152 19.41 -0.38 -5.77
CA ARG A 152 20.75 -0.57 -5.21
C ARG A 152 20.93 0.27 -3.97
N LYS A 153 21.66 -0.30 -3.01
CA LYS A 153 22.18 0.43 -1.86
C LYS A 153 23.26 1.42 -2.32
N VAL A 154 23.20 2.64 -1.80
CA VAL A 154 24.14 3.73 -2.07
C VAL A 154 24.95 4.09 -0.82
N VAL A 155 24.32 4.06 0.35
CA VAL A 155 24.95 4.38 1.64
C VAL A 155 24.59 3.32 2.70
N GLU A 156 25.36 3.28 3.78
CA GLU A 156 25.02 2.45 4.93
C GLU A 156 23.84 3.05 5.71
N PRO A 157 22.89 2.22 6.20
CA PRO A 157 21.85 2.71 7.09
C PRO A 157 22.46 3.21 8.42
N PRO A 158 21.75 4.09 9.15
CA PRO A 158 22.13 4.47 10.51
C PRO A 158 22.32 3.24 11.42
N GLU A 159 23.22 3.33 12.39
CA GLU A 159 23.53 2.22 13.29
C GLU A 159 22.27 1.73 14.02
N GLY A 160 22.02 0.42 13.97
CA GLY A 160 20.86 -0.20 14.61
C GLY A 160 19.54 -0.08 13.83
N MET A 161 19.52 0.61 12.68
CA MET A 161 18.34 0.71 11.83
C MET A 161 18.03 -0.64 11.16
N LEU A 162 16.77 -1.07 11.23
CA LEU A 162 16.29 -2.29 10.58
C LEU A 162 15.75 -1.98 9.18
N THR A 163 15.81 -2.96 8.29
CA THR A 163 15.02 -2.92 7.05
C THR A 163 13.54 -3.22 7.32
N ASP A 164 12.65 -2.82 6.40
CA ASP A 164 11.22 -3.18 6.46
C ASP A 164 11.00 -4.69 6.64
N GLU A 165 11.73 -5.50 5.88
CA GLU A 165 11.61 -6.97 5.90
C GLU A 165 12.02 -7.55 7.25
N GLU A 166 13.15 -7.13 7.81
CA GLU A 166 13.63 -7.61 9.11
C GLU A 166 12.67 -7.21 10.24
N LEU A 167 12.16 -5.99 10.21
CA LEU A 167 11.18 -5.51 11.18
C LEU A 167 9.89 -6.31 11.10
N LEU A 168 9.31 -6.46 9.91
CA LEU A 168 8.06 -7.19 9.69
C LEU A 168 8.20 -8.67 10.01
N THR A 169 9.36 -9.27 9.75
CA THR A 169 9.65 -10.66 10.12
C THR A 169 9.69 -10.84 11.64
N LYS A 170 10.31 -9.91 12.38
CA LYS A 170 10.32 -9.92 13.85
C LYS A 170 8.92 -9.74 14.43
N ILE A 171 8.13 -8.83 13.86
CA ILE A 171 6.73 -8.60 14.26
C ILE A 171 5.91 -9.87 14.02
N ASN A 172 6.00 -10.46 12.82
CA ASN A 172 5.26 -11.67 12.46
C ASN A 172 5.57 -12.83 13.43
N LYS A 173 6.86 -13.10 13.68
CA LYS A 173 7.28 -14.11 14.67
C LYS A 173 6.70 -13.83 16.06
N ARG A 174 6.71 -12.57 16.49
CA ARG A 174 6.16 -12.19 17.79
C ARG A 174 4.65 -12.39 17.87
N VAL A 175 3.94 -12.09 16.79
CA VAL A 175 2.49 -12.33 16.68
C VAL A 175 2.20 -13.83 16.77
N ASP A 176 2.95 -14.68 16.08
CA ASP A 176 2.79 -16.13 16.16
C ASP A 176 2.98 -16.67 17.58
N GLU A 177 4.02 -16.19 18.29
CA GLU A 177 4.25 -16.54 19.70
C GLU A 177 3.09 -16.11 20.62
N LEU A 178 2.49 -14.95 20.37
CA LEU A 178 1.36 -14.45 21.15
C LEU A 178 0.08 -15.25 20.84
N MET A 179 -0.16 -15.58 19.57
CA MET A 179 -1.30 -16.39 19.14
C MET A 179 -1.20 -17.82 19.66
N ALA A 180 0.00 -18.41 19.70
CA ALA A 180 0.22 -19.73 20.29
C ALA A 180 -0.04 -19.76 21.80
N LYS A 181 0.21 -18.65 22.52
CA LYS A 181 -0.05 -18.52 23.96
C LYS A 181 -1.50 -18.16 24.29
N GLY A 182 -2.17 -17.41 23.41
CA GLY A 182 -3.57 -17.00 23.55
C GLY A 182 -4.59 -18.01 23.00
N GLY A 183 -4.15 -19.15 22.49
CA GLY A 183 -5.01 -20.25 22.01
C GLY A 183 -5.56 -21.18 23.10
N GLN A 184 -5.78 -20.66 24.32
CA GLN A 184 -6.55 -21.31 25.40
C GLN A 184 -7.85 -20.55 25.65
#